data_AF-A0AAU4DFF0-F1
#
_entry.id   AF-A0AAU4DFF0-F1
#
_cell.length_a   1.000
_cell.length_b   1.000
_cell.length_c   1.000
_cell.angle_alpha   90.00
_cell.angle_beta   90.00
_cell.angle_gamma   90.00
#
_symmetry.space_group_name_H-M   'P 1'
#
loop_
_entity.id
_entity.type
_entity.pdbx_description
1 polymer ?
#
loop_
_entity_poly.entity_id
_entity_poly.type
_entity_poly.pdbx_seq_one_letter_code
_entity_poly.pdbx_strand_id
1 'polypeptide(L)'
;MLPSGLDPERAALLNGLVTEIRSACAAGADQEDVQRLLAERGLGPVDAILVTRELLGGGPESLGQARSIVLESSARTREFEDHRRLMDLLHESCDEGGTRAG
;
A
#
# COMPACT_ATOMS: atom_id res chain seq x y z
N MET A 1 -4.19 -12.94 9.51
CA MET A 1 -5.51 -12.29 9.50
C MET A 1 -5.30 -10.79 9.39
N LEU A 2 -6.13 -10.09 8.60
CA LEU A 2 -6.10 -8.61 8.52
C LEU A 2 -6.31 -7.97 9.90
N PRO A 3 -5.74 -6.77 10.15
CA PRO A 3 -5.84 -6.13 11.45
C PRO A 3 -7.30 -5.83 11.83
N SER A 4 -7.63 -6.09 13.08
CA SER A 4 -8.91 -5.70 13.71
C SER A 4 -9.04 -4.18 13.71
N GLY A 5 -10.16 -3.65 13.17
CA GLY A 5 -10.41 -2.21 13.06
C GLY A 5 -10.56 -1.70 11.63
N LEU A 6 -10.35 -2.54 10.62
CA LEU A 6 -10.81 -2.25 9.26
C LEU A 6 -12.33 -2.32 9.19
N ASP A 7 -12.90 -1.45 8.36
CA ASP A 7 -14.28 -1.58 7.92
C ASP A 7 -14.51 -2.98 7.29
N PRO A 8 -15.66 -3.64 7.55
CA PRO A 8 -15.91 -5.00 7.07
C PRO A 8 -15.87 -5.16 5.55
N GLU A 9 -16.33 -4.16 4.80
CA GLU A 9 -16.30 -4.19 3.33
C GLU A 9 -14.86 -4.13 2.83
N ARG A 10 -14.07 -3.21 3.41
CA ARG A 10 -12.63 -3.12 3.12
C ARG A 10 -11.90 -4.42 3.46
N ALA A 11 -12.20 -5.02 4.61
CA ALA A 11 -11.61 -6.29 5.01
C ALA A 11 -11.98 -7.45 4.04
N ALA A 12 -13.23 -7.50 3.59
CA ALA A 12 -13.67 -8.50 2.61
C ALA A 12 -12.97 -8.36 1.26
N LEU A 13 -12.85 -7.12 0.77
CA LEU A 13 -12.13 -6.81 -0.47
C LEU A 13 -10.67 -7.24 -0.40
N LEU A 14 -9.96 -6.86 0.68
CA LEU A 14 -8.55 -7.22 0.87
C LEU A 14 -8.37 -8.74 1.02
N ASN A 15 -9.27 -9.43 1.70
CA ASN A 15 -9.22 -10.90 1.80
C ASN A 15 -9.39 -11.57 0.43
N GLY A 16 -10.30 -11.09 -0.41
CA GLY A 16 -10.45 -11.57 -1.79
C GLY A 16 -9.16 -11.44 -2.60
N LEU A 17 -8.49 -10.28 -2.49
CA LEU A 17 -7.20 -10.04 -3.13
C LEU A 17 -6.10 -10.96 -2.61
N VAL A 18 -6.04 -11.20 -1.30
CA VAL A 18 -5.08 -12.14 -0.70
C VAL A 18 -5.26 -13.54 -1.28
N THR A 19 -6.49 -14.02 -1.43
CA THR A 19 -6.76 -15.34 -2.01
C THR A 19 -6.29 -15.42 -3.47
N GLU A 20 -6.61 -14.41 -4.26
CA GLU A 20 -6.19 -14.36 -5.67
C GLU A 20 -4.67 -14.32 -5.81
N ILE A 21 -4.00 -13.48 -5.02
CA ILE A 21 -2.55 -13.32 -5.07
C ILE A 21 -1.84 -14.58 -4.60
N ARG A 22 -2.36 -15.29 -3.59
CA ARG A 22 -1.83 -16.60 -3.20
C ARG A 22 -1.85 -17.59 -4.38
N SER A 23 -2.90 -17.56 -5.18
CA SER A 23 -2.96 -18.37 -6.40
C SER A 23 -1.92 -17.94 -7.45
N ALA A 24 -1.70 -16.63 -7.62
CA ALA A 24 -0.67 -16.11 -8.51
C ALA A 24 0.75 -16.49 -8.05
N CYS A 25 1.04 -16.38 -6.76
CA CYS A 25 2.33 -16.82 -6.19
C CYS A 25 2.54 -18.34 -6.36
N ALA A 26 1.48 -19.15 -6.19
CA ALA A 26 1.54 -20.58 -6.47
C ALA A 26 1.82 -20.89 -7.95
N ALA A 27 1.44 -19.98 -8.86
CA ALA A 27 1.76 -20.03 -10.28
C ALA A 27 3.14 -19.42 -10.64
N GLY A 28 3.90 -18.94 -9.65
CA GLY A 28 5.27 -18.44 -9.83
C GLY A 28 5.42 -16.92 -9.82
N ALA A 29 4.37 -16.15 -9.52
CA ALA A 29 4.48 -14.70 -9.38
C ALA A 29 5.43 -14.32 -8.23
N ASP A 30 6.40 -13.47 -8.52
CA ASP A 30 7.34 -12.96 -7.52
C ASP A 30 6.79 -11.74 -6.78
N GLN A 31 7.57 -11.17 -5.86
CA GLN A 31 7.13 -10.03 -5.06
C GLN A 31 6.86 -8.79 -5.91
N GLU A 32 7.59 -8.60 -7.01
CA GLU A 32 7.46 -7.43 -7.87
C GLU A 32 6.23 -7.55 -8.77
N ASP A 33 5.93 -8.76 -9.26
CA ASP A 33 4.67 -9.06 -9.93
C ASP A 33 3.47 -8.78 -9.02
N VAL A 34 3.56 -9.16 -7.73
CA VAL A 34 2.51 -8.88 -6.75
C VAL A 34 2.33 -7.39 -6.52
N GLN A 35 3.41 -6.62 -6.36
CA GLN A 35 3.32 -5.18 -6.16
C GLN A 35 2.76 -4.46 -7.38
N ARG A 36 3.15 -4.87 -8.58
CA ARG A 36 2.61 -4.38 -9.85
C ARG A 36 1.12 -4.62 -9.96
N LEU A 37 0.67 -5.85 -9.71
CA LEU A 37 -0.76 -6.19 -9.75
C LEU A 37 -1.57 -5.35 -8.77
N LEU A 38 -1.08 -5.20 -7.54
CA LEU A 38 -1.74 -4.39 -6.53
C LEU A 38 -1.79 -2.90 -6.93
N ALA A 39 -0.76 -2.37 -7.60
CA ALA A 39 -0.73 -0.99 -8.08
C ALA A 39 -1.69 -0.78 -9.28
N GLU A 40 -1.73 -1.73 -10.22
CA GLU A 40 -2.68 -1.75 -11.34
C GLU A 40 -4.14 -1.81 -10.88
N ARG A 41 -4.38 -2.43 -9.72
CA ARG A 41 -5.69 -2.46 -9.04
C ARG A 41 -6.03 -1.16 -8.30
N GLY A 42 -5.11 -0.19 -8.28
CA GLY A 42 -5.27 1.09 -7.59
C GLY A 42 -5.19 0.99 -6.06
N LEU A 43 -4.60 -0.08 -5.52
CA LEU A 43 -4.40 -0.17 -4.07
C LEU A 43 -3.26 0.73 -3.66
N GLY A 44 -3.57 1.71 -2.82
CA GLY A 44 -2.57 2.57 -2.20
C GLY A 44 -1.61 1.79 -1.29
N PRO A 45 -0.48 2.41 -0.90
CA PRO A 45 0.61 1.73 -0.19
C PRO A 45 0.19 1.06 1.12
N VAL A 46 -0.74 1.66 1.87
CA VAL A 46 -1.22 1.08 3.15
C VAL A 46 -1.94 -0.25 2.90
N ASP A 47 -2.85 -0.31 1.92
CA ASP A 47 -3.58 -1.54 1.60
C ASP A 47 -2.66 -2.59 1.00
N ALA A 48 -1.70 -2.19 0.17
CA ALA A 48 -0.66 -3.07 -0.32
C ALA A 48 0.19 -3.67 0.82
N ILE A 49 0.53 -2.90 1.86
CA ILE A 49 1.24 -3.38 3.05
C ILE A 49 0.40 -4.41 3.80
N LEU A 50 -0.90 -4.17 3.97
CA LEU A 50 -1.79 -5.10 4.68
C LEU A 50 -1.94 -6.43 3.93
N VAL A 51 -2.10 -6.39 2.61
CA VAL A 51 -2.12 -7.59 1.76
C VAL A 51 -0.79 -8.32 1.81
N THR A 52 0.32 -7.61 1.62
CA THR A 52 1.67 -8.19 1.64
C THR A 52 1.99 -8.83 2.99
N ARG A 53 1.63 -8.17 4.11
CA ARG A 53 1.76 -8.72 5.47
C ARG A 53 1.02 -10.04 5.62
N GLU A 54 -0.17 -10.13 5.05
CA GLU A 54 -1.00 -11.33 5.12
C GLU A 54 -0.46 -12.48 4.24
N LEU A 55 0.18 -12.14 3.12
CA LEU A 55 0.91 -13.10 2.28
C LEU A 55 2.15 -13.65 3.00
N LEU A 56 2.82 -12.83 3.82
CA LEU A 56 3.95 -13.23 4.67
C LEU A 56 3.53 -14.04 5.92
N GLY A 57 2.24 -14.29 6.14
CA GLY A 57 1.73 -15.08 7.26
C GLY A 57 1.38 -14.29 8.54
N GLY A 58 1.42 -12.95 8.50
CA GLY A 58 0.82 -12.10 9.54
C GLY A 58 1.51 -12.11 10.92
N GLY A 59 2.76 -12.59 11.02
CA GLY A 59 3.53 -12.60 12.26
C GLY A 59 3.93 -11.20 12.78
N PRO A 60 4.51 -11.09 13.98
CA PRO A 60 4.88 -9.79 14.59
C PRO A 60 5.85 -8.95 13.72
N GLU A 61 6.79 -9.61 13.04
CA GLU A 61 7.78 -8.95 12.18
C GLU A 61 7.28 -8.70 10.75
N SER A 62 6.17 -9.34 10.37
CA SER A 62 5.66 -9.31 8.99
C SER A 62 5.22 -7.91 8.54
N LEU A 63 4.86 -7.02 9.47
CA LEU A 63 4.48 -5.65 9.12
C LEU A 63 5.68 -4.83 8.66
N GLY A 64 6.81 -4.94 9.35
CA GLY A 64 8.05 -4.25 8.98
C GLY A 64 8.56 -4.74 7.63
N GLN A 65 8.57 -6.06 7.43
CA GLN A 65 8.97 -6.68 6.18
C GLN A 65 8.03 -6.31 5.02
N ALA A 66 6.71 -6.36 5.23
CA ALA A 66 5.74 -5.95 4.23
C ALA A 66 5.90 -4.47 3.85
N ARG A 67 6.18 -3.61 4.82
CA ARG A 67 6.48 -2.19 4.57
C ARG A 67 7.71 -2.05 3.68
N SER A 68 8.82 -2.72 3.99
CA SER A 68 10.02 -2.68 3.16
C SER A 68 9.74 -3.13 1.72
N ILE A 69 9.08 -4.29 1.54
CA ILE A 69 8.76 -4.81 0.20
C ILE A 69 7.93 -3.80 -0.61
N VAL A 70 6.92 -3.18 0.00
CA VAL A 70 6.06 -2.22 -0.71
C VAL A 70 6.81 -0.93 -1.03
N LEU A 71 7.61 -0.40 -0.09
CA LEU A 71 8.32 0.87 -0.26
C LEU A 71 9.54 0.77 -1.19
N GLU A 72 10.13 -0.41 -1.31
CA GLU A 72 11.31 -0.66 -2.15
C GLU A 72 10.95 -1.16 -3.56
N SER A 73 9.67 -1.44 -3.82
CA SER A 73 9.21 -1.94 -5.12
C SER A 73 9.28 -0.87 -6.21
N SER A 74 9.91 -1.22 -7.33
CA SER A 74 9.99 -0.36 -8.52
C SER A 74 8.63 -0.22 -9.23
N ALA A 75 7.75 -1.20 -9.07
CA ALA A 75 6.40 -1.18 -9.61
C ALA A 75 5.52 -0.10 -8.97
N ARG A 76 5.95 0.48 -7.84
CA ARG A 76 5.21 1.52 -7.09
C ARG A 76 5.85 2.90 -7.12
N THR A 77 6.94 3.09 -7.88
CA THR A 77 7.63 4.39 -7.97
C THR A 77 6.66 5.53 -8.31
N ARG A 78 5.75 5.32 -9.26
CA ARG A 78 4.76 6.34 -9.66
C ARG A 78 3.82 6.74 -8.54
N GLU A 79 3.30 5.79 -7.75
CA GLU A 79 2.41 6.09 -6.63
C GLU A 79 3.13 6.92 -5.56
N PHE A 80 4.40 6.61 -5.28
CA PHE A 80 5.20 7.38 -4.33
C PHE A 80 5.53 8.78 -4.84
N GLU A 81 5.81 8.93 -6.14
CA GLU A 81 6.00 10.22 -6.78
C GLU A 81 4.73 11.07 -6.74
N ASP A 82 3.57 10.47 -7.08
CA ASP A 82 2.27 11.14 -7.04
C ASP A 82 1.91 11.56 -5.61
N HIS A 83 2.14 10.68 -4.62
CA HIS A 83 1.94 11.00 -3.21
C HIS A 83 2.86 12.14 -2.74
N ARG A 84 4.15 12.09 -3.09
CA ARG A 84 5.10 13.16 -2.73
C ARG A 84 4.68 14.48 -3.34
N ARG A 85 4.32 14.50 -4.63
CA ARG A 85 3.87 15.70 -5.33
C ARG A 85 2.62 16.29 -4.68
N LEU A 86 1.67 15.46 -4.27
CA LEU A 86 0.49 15.91 -3.56
C LEU A 86 0.86 16.55 -2.20
N MET A 87 1.76 15.92 -1.45
CA MET A 87 2.23 16.45 -0.16
C MET A 87 2.98 17.77 -0.32
N ASP A 88 3.80 17.92 -1.36
CA ASP A 88 4.51 19.17 -1.67
C ASP A 88 3.50 20.30 -1.96
N LEU A 89 2.49 20.04 -2.80
CA LEU A 89 1.40 21.00 -3.09
C LEU A 89 0.59 21.37 -1.84
N LEU A 90 0.29 20.39 -0.99
CA LEU A 90 -0.42 20.63 0.26
C LEU A 90 0.43 21.49 1.21
N HIS A 91 1.73 21.24 1.30
CA HIS A 91 2.64 22.03 2.12
C HIS A 91 2.72 23.48 1.64
N GLU A 92 2.92 23.69 0.33
CA GLU A 92 2.91 25.03 -0.29
C GLU A 92 1.60 25.78 -0.01
N SER A 93 0.46 25.11 -0.13
CA SER A 93 -0.85 25.73 0.16
C SER A 93 -1.06 26.11 1.63
N CYS A 94 -0.42 25.39 2.57
CA CYS A 94 -0.50 25.70 4.00
C CYS A 94 0.36 26.93 4.36
N ASP A 95 1.49 27.11 3.68
CA ASP A 95 2.41 28.22 3.93
C ASP A 95 1.89 29.57 3.37
N GLU A 96 1.12 29.53 2.26
CA GLU A 96 0.48 30.73 1.70
C GLU A 96 -0.66 31.29 2.58
N GLY A 97 -1.23 30.46 3.47
CA GLY A 97 -2.30 30.87 4.40
C GLY A 97 -1.83 31.65 5.64
N GLY A 98 -0.52 31.75 5.89
CA GLY A 98 0.04 32.32 7.11
C GLY A 98 0.34 33.83 7.12
N THR A 99 0.31 34.52 5.97
CA THR A 99 0.83 35.91 5.85
C THR A 99 -0.24 36.99 5.61
N ARG A 100 -1.41 36.90 6.24
CA ARG A 100 -2.31 38.06 6.36
C ARG A 100 -3.01 38.13 7.72
N ALA A 101 -2.30 38.68 8.70
CA ALA A 101 -2.91 39.50 9.75
C ALA A 101 -2.04 40.75 9.89
N GLY A 102 -2.63 41.91 9.62
CA GLY A 102 -1.99 43.23 9.73
C GLY A 102 -1.87 43.73 11.16
#